data_AF-A0A931G511-F1
#
_entry.id   AF-A0A931G511-F1
#
_cell.length_a   1.000
_cell.length_b   1.000
_cell.length_c   1.000
_cell.angle_alpha   90.00
_cell.angle_beta   90.00
_cell.angle_gamma   90.00
#
_symmetry.space_group_name_H-M   'P 1'
#
loop_
_entity.id
_entity.type
_entity.pdbx_description
1 polymer ?
#
loop_
_entity_poly.entity_id
_entity_poly.type
_entity_poly.pdbx_seq_one_letter_code
_entity_poly.pdbx_strand_id
1 'polypeptide(L)'
;MLKKPIRAGAAIIGGVMLTATILTGCSSSPKITLDGSEVTGLDKAIAAADTSWAQQRAGAPKSNVDKDSRCYAQTTSDGVLVDKALCGPIHYLGADDQVWEEMDWKPSGDGTDKVQLSATDSFSSGSQPAANATLYRTDGKKAPDGLKVPEPDTKTSDAGQAIWGSQITPDTTPGISVVTPDVSMTLNNLKISNRVGSGNGRVKAGDGNRFASVDISTGSRRDSFKTELALVSGGKTYPAGQVQNGKLSMVLPGDGKDVALAVTFDGFTQKVTFADGKLETKATAFYDGYASQATAPKLASIMVGEDLGTHAKFYPGDFSATRTAYNEKAGWAPEGKAWLVLSGTCGTSSFENKARMGNGSIVASYTATTTVTSATVKNVSGTAFSSDATRIDGGGENNSDGSKRETTIVLEVPAGVGDFSVSLALNAAGVNDNTSSAAPRTVSLDTPVPAFDLTFKKK
;
A
#
# COMPACT_ATOMS: atom_id res chain seq x y z
N MET A 1 1.49 11.52 -41.62
CA MET A 1 1.03 12.31 -42.79
C MET A 1 -0.19 11.63 -43.39
N LEU A 2 -1.39 12.18 -43.18
CA LEU A 2 -2.51 12.11 -44.11
C LEU A 2 -3.61 13.03 -43.56
N LYS A 3 -3.66 14.24 -44.12
CA LYS A 3 -4.68 15.25 -43.89
C LYS A 3 -5.97 14.79 -44.57
N LYS A 4 -7.12 14.94 -43.89
CA LYS A 4 -8.41 15.16 -44.54
C LYS A 4 -9.16 16.29 -43.82
N PRO A 5 -9.38 17.43 -44.50
CA PRO A 5 -10.36 18.43 -44.08
C PRO A 5 -11.69 18.17 -44.79
N ILE A 6 -12.81 18.20 -44.07
CA ILE A 6 -14.14 18.21 -44.70
C ILE A 6 -15.01 19.29 -44.06
N ARG A 7 -15.09 20.39 -44.83
CA ARG A 7 -16.25 21.21 -45.20
C ARG A 7 -17.05 21.95 -44.12
N ALA A 8 -16.98 23.27 -44.29
CA ALA A 8 -18.00 24.23 -43.95
C ALA A 8 -19.39 23.84 -44.47
N GLY A 9 -20.40 24.01 -43.61
CA GLY A 9 -21.79 24.18 -43.98
C GLY A 9 -22.23 25.57 -43.53
N ALA A 10 -22.45 26.45 -44.50
CA ALA A 10 -23.15 27.72 -44.30
C ALA A 10 -24.67 27.49 -44.33
N ALA A 11 -25.40 28.55 -43.97
CA ALA A 11 -26.86 28.74 -44.05
C ALA A 11 -27.59 28.43 -42.72
N ILE A 12 -28.55 29.21 -42.23
CA ILE A 12 -29.48 30.13 -42.90
C ILE A 12 -29.72 31.36 -41.99
N ILE A 13 -29.76 32.53 -42.64
CA ILE A 13 -30.28 33.79 -42.13
C ILE A 13 -31.79 33.63 -41.89
N GLY A 14 -32.20 33.62 -40.63
CA GLY A 14 -33.60 33.65 -40.21
C GLY A 14 -33.83 34.86 -39.30
N GLY A 15 -33.89 36.05 -39.90
CA GLY A 15 -34.26 37.27 -39.20
C GLY A 15 -35.73 37.23 -38.82
N VAL A 16 -36.01 36.93 -37.55
CA VAL A 16 -37.27 37.33 -36.92
C VAL A 16 -36.99 38.66 -36.23
N MET A 17 -37.35 39.75 -36.90
CA MET A 17 -37.59 41.05 -36.27
C MET A 17 -38.68 40.85 -35.22
N LEU A 18 -38.29 40.67 -33.96
CA LEU A 18 -39.20 40.80 -32.84
C LEU A 18 -39.37 42.29 -32.59
N THR A 19 -40.51 42.81 -33.02
CA THR A 19 -40.97 44.18 -32.77
C THR A 19 -40.95 44.43 -31.27
N ALA A 20 -40.01 45.27 -30.82
CA ALA A 20 -39.95 45.74 -29.44
C ALA A 20 -41.10 46.72 -29.18
N THR A 21 -42.27 46.19 -28.80
CA THR A 21 -43.31 46.96 -28.13
C THR A 21 -42.81 47.29 -26.73
N ILE A 22 -42.26 48.49 -26.57
CA ILE A 22 -41.97 49.12 -25.28
C ILE A 22 -43.33 49.48 -24.67
N LEU A 23 -43.99 48.50 -24.07
CA LEU A 23 -45.06 48.72 -23.11
C LEU A 23 -44.39 49.16 -21.81
N THR A 24 -44.36 50.47 -21.55
CA THR A 24 -44.23 51.00 -20.19
C THR A 24 -45.51 50.69 -19.42
N GLY A 25 -45.79 49.40 -19.22
CA GLY A 25 -46.74 48.95 -18.23
C GLY A 25 -46.00 48.93 -16.90
N CYS A 26 -46.48 49.72 -15.94
CA CYS A 26 -46.20 49.48 -14.52
C CYS A 26 -46.75 48.09 -14.17
N SER A 27 -46.07 47.02 -14.57
CA SER A 27 -46.37 45.67 -14.12
C SER A 27 -46.07 45.67 -12.63
N SER A 28 -47.11 45.81 -11.82
CA SER A 28 -47.06 45.53 -10.40
C SER A 28 -46.36 44.18 -10.25
N SER A 29 -45.16 44.19 -9.65
CA SER A 29 -44.40 42.98 -9.39
C SER A 29 -45.34 41.92 -8.78
N PRO A 30 -45.24 40.65 -9.19
CA PRO A 30 -46.12 39.61 -8.69
C PRO A 30 -46.16 39.66 -7.17
N LYS A 31 -47.36 39.61 -6.59
CA LYS A 31 -47.52 39.60 -5.13
C LYS A 31 -46.89 38.31 -4.60
N ILE A 32 -45.85 38.46 -3.79
CA ILE A 32 -45.17 37.33 -3.16
C ILE A 32 -45.78 37.14 -1.76
N THR A 33 -46.13 35.90 -1.43
CA THR A 33 -46.73 35.56 -0.14
C THR A 33 -45.89 34.56 0.63
N LEU A 34 -45.92 34.64 1.96
CA LEU A 34 -45.37 33.64 2.87
C LEU A 34 -46.48 33.29 3.87
N ASP A 35 -46.85 32.01 3.97
CA ASP A 35 -47.96 31.53 4.80
C ASP A 35 -49.27 32.34 4.62
N GLY A 36 -49.56 32.72 3.37
CA GLY A 36 -50.75 33.49 3.01
C GLY A 36 -50.66 35.01 3.25
N SER A 37 -49.60 35.51 3.90
CA SER A 37 -49.38 36.94 4.15
C SER A 37 -48.55 37.59 3.04
N GLU A 38 -48.84 38.84 2.66
CA GLU A 38 -48.07 39.57 1.64
C GLU A 38 -46.67 39.93 2.18
N VAL A 39 -45.63 39.52 1.47
CA VAL A 39 -44.24 39.84 1.82
C VAL A 39 -43.93 41.27 1.40
N THR A 40 -43.54 42.10 2.36
CA THR A 40 -43.11 43.49 2.14
C THR A 40 -41.61 43.66 2.40
N GLY A 41 -40.95 44.54 1.63
CA GLY A 41 -39.52 44.83 1.81
C GLY A 41 -38.58 43.69 1.42
N LEU A 42 -39.02 42.77 0.55
CA LEU A 42 -38.19 41.65 0.08
C LEU A 42 -36.89 42.10 -0.59
N ASP A 43 -36.90 43.25 -1.26
CA ASP A 43 -35.72 43.90 -1.84
C ASP A 43 -34.65 44.23 -0.77
N LYS A 44 -35.09 44.80 0.36
CA LYS A 44 -34.21 45.10 1.50
C LYS A 44 -33.72 43.83 2.16
N ALA A 45 -34.57 42.81 2.30
CA ALA A 45 -34.22 41.52 2.87
C ALA A 45 -33.15 40.79 2.02
N ILE A 46 -33.30 40.78 0.70
CA ILE A 46 -32.32 40.21 -0.23
C ILE A 46 -31.01 41.00 -0.20
N ALA A 47 -31.05 42.34 -0.15
CA ALA A 47 -29.83 43.14 -0.02
C ALA A 47 -29.10 42.92 1.31
N ALA A 48 -29.85 42.72 2.40
CA ALA A 48 -29.29 42.34 3.69
C ALA A 48 -28.67 40.94 3.65
N ALA A 49 -29.33 39.96 3.01
CA ALA A 49 -28.79 38.62 2.78
C ALA A 49 -27.49 38.65 1.97
N ASP A 50 -27.44 39.40 0.86
CA ASP A 50 -26.21 39.61 0.07
C ASP A 50 -25.07 40.13 0.96
N THR A 51 -25.38 41.06 1.88
CA THR A 51 -24.40 41.67 2.79
C THR A 51 -23.93 40.68 3.87
N SER A 52 -24.84 40.03 4.59
CA SER A 52 -24.50 39.02 5.61
C SER A 52 -23.71 37.87 5.02
N TRP A 53 -24.10 37.40 3.83
CA TRP A 53 -23.39 36.34 3.12
C TRP A 53 -21.96 36.79 2.76
N ALA A 54 -21.80 37.96 2.13
CA ALA A 54 -20.48 38.49 1.78
C ALA A 54 -19.58 38.69 3.03
N GLN A 55 -20.15 39.15 4.14
CA GLN A 55 -19.42 39.29 5.41
C GLN A 55 -18.96 37.94 5.96
N GLN A 56 -19.81 36.91 5.92
CA GLN A 56 -19.44 35.57 6.37
C GLN A 56 -18.33 34.97 5.48
N ARG A 57 -18.34 35.25 4.18
CA ARG A 57 -17.35 34.77 3.21
C ARG A 57 -16.01 35.50 3.27
N ALA A 58 -15.95 36.66 3.91
CA ALA A 58 -14.69 37.36 4.18
C ALA A 58 -13.78 36.59 5.18
N GLY A 59 -14.34 35.61 5.91
CA GLY A 59 -13.64 34.78 6.89
C GLY A 59 -13.31 33.36 6.41
N ALA A 60 -13.37 32.42 7.36
CA ALA A 60 -13.23 30.98 7.09
C ALA A 60 -14.62 30.32 6.96
N PRO A 61 -14.76 29.21 6.20
CA PRO A 61 -13.72 28.51 5.43
C PRO A 61 -13.33 29.23 4.14
N LYS A 62 -12.07 29.03 3.71
CA LYS A 62 -11.52 29.70 2.53
C LYS A 62 -12.37 29.37 1.29
N SER A 63 -12.88 30.39 0.62
CA SER A 63 -13.81 30.26 -0.50
C SER A 63 -13.62 31.39 -1.50
N ASN A 64 -14.00 31.14 -2.75
CA ASN A 64 -14.03 32.11 -3.82
C ASN A 64 -15.50 32.31 -4.20
N VAL A 65 -15.86 33.57 -4.40
CA VAL A 65 -17.20 34.00 -4.82
C VAL A 65 -17.00 34.88 -6.07
N ASP A 66 -17.81 34.65 -7.10
CA ASP A 66 -17.79 35.51 -8.28
C ASP A 66 -18.59 36.79 -8.01
N LYS A 67 -18.28 37.88 -8.72
CA LYS A 67 -19.01 39.16 -8.63
C LYS A 67 -20.50 39.04 -9.00
N ASP A 68 -20.87 38.02 -9.77
CA ASP A 68 -22.23 37.75 -10.18
C ASP A 68 -22.96 36.76 -9.25
N SER A 69 -22.25 36.15 -8.29
CA SER A 69 -22.84 35.32 -7.25
C SER A 69 -23.59 36.18 -6.22
N ARG A 70 -24.81 35.76 -5.85
CA ARG A 70 -25.72 36.53 -4.99
C ARG A 70 -26.66 35.62 -4.21
N CYS A 71 -27.42 36.20 -3.29
CA CYS A 71 -28.56 35.57 -2.63
C CYS A 71 -29.86 35.74 -3.44
N TYR A 72 -30.67 34.70 -3.48
CA TYR A 72 -31.92 34.61 -4.22
C TYR A 72 -33.02 34.14 -3.29
N ALA A 73 -34.16 34.81 -3.34
CA ALA A 73 -35.38 34.25 -2.81
C ALA A 73 -35.81 33.06 -3.67
N GLN A 74 -36.49 32.10 -3.08
CA GLN A 74 -37.04 30.95 -3.80
C GLN A 74 -38.56 31.11 -3.87
N THR A 75 -39.12 31.16 -5.08
CA THR A 75 -40.57 31.35 -5.27
C THR A 75 -41.15 30.27 -6.17
N THR A 76 -42.31 29.74 -5.80
CA THR A 76 -43.08 28.83 -6.67
C THR A 76 -43.73 29.59 -7.83
N SER A 77 -44.32 28.87 -8.79
CA SER A 77 -45.09 29.46 -9.90
C SER A 77 -46.24 30.36 -9.45
N ASP A 78 -46.77 30.10 -8.24
CA ASP A 78 -47.96 30.76 -7.71
C ASP A 78 -47.61 32.00 -6.87
N GLY A 79 -46.33 32.38 -6.83
CA GLY A 79 -45.84 33.52 -6.05
C GLY A 79 -45.66 33.21 -4.56
N VAL A 80 -45.68 31.93 -4.16
CA VAL A 80 -45.41 31.55 -2.77
C VAL A 80 -43.90 31.53 -2.54
N LEU A 81 -43.46 32.26 -1.53
CA LEU A 81 -42.09 32.30 -1.06
C LEU A 81 -41.79 31.05 -0.24
N VAL A 82 -40.69 30.37 -0.54
CA VAL A 82 -40.10 29.36 0.33
C VAL A 82 -39.40 30.08 1.48
N ASP A 83 -39.48 29.53 2.68
CA ASP A 83 -38.87 30.05 3.92
C ASP A 83 -37.34 30.14 3.90
N LYS A 84 -36.70 29.82 2.77
CA LYS A 84 -35.25 29.75 2.58
C LYS A 84 -34.79 30.56 1.37
N ALA A 85 -33.64 31.22 1.51
CA ALA A 85 -32.90 31.83 0.42
C ALA A 85 -31.72 30.95 0.00
N LEU A 86 -31.29 31.07 -1.26
CA LEU A 86 -30.07 30.44 -1.76
C LEU A 86 -29.04 31.46 -2.20
N CYS A 87 -27.81 31.32 -1.72
CA CYS A 87 -26.69 32.22 -1.98
C CYS A 87 -25.57 31.47 -2.70
N GLY A 88 -25.15 31.96 -3.87
CA GLY A 88 -24.15 31.28 -4.69
C GLY A 88 -24.13 31.72 -6.15
N PRO A 89 -23.42 30.96 -7.01
CA PRO A 89 -22.56 29.82 -6.66
C PRO A 89 -21.30 30.25 -5.89
N ILE A 90 -20.74 29.35 -5.09
CA ILE A 90 -19.49 29.54 -4.34
C ILE A 90 -18.61 28.29 -4.46
N HIS A 91 -17.28 28.48 -4.52
CA HIS A 91 -16.35 27.35 -4.52
C HIS A 91 -15.52 27.36 -3.25
N TYR A 92 -15.66 26.30 -2.46
CA TYR A 92 -14.85 26.08 -1.26
C TYR A 92 -13.48 25.52 -1.59
N LEU A 93 -12.45 25.98 -0.88
CA LEU A 93 -11.17 25.29 -0.89
C LEU A 93 -11.41 23.86 -0.40
N GLY A 94 -11.20 22.92 -1.29
CA GLY A 94 -11.37 21.53 -0.97
C GLY A 94 -12.72 20.92 -1.32
N ALA A 95 -13.64 21.64 -1.94
CA ALA A 95 -14.76 21.01 -2.63
C ALA A 95 -14.33 20.58 -4.03
N ASP A 96 -14.94 19.51 -4.55
CA ASP A 96 -14.71 19.09 -5.94
C ASP A 96 -15.61 19.88 -6.92
N ASP A 97 -16.73 20.40 -6.42
CA ASP A 97 -17.70 21.21 -7.15
C ASP A 97 -18.01 22.53 -6.41
N GLN A 98 -18.46 23.52 -7.17
CA GLN A 98 -19.10 24.71 -6.60
C GLN A 98 -20.48 24.36 -6.03
N VAL A 99 -20.88 25.04 -4.97
CA VAL A 99 -22.13 24.79 -4.25
C VAL A 99 -22.98 26.04 -4.14
N TRP A 100 -24.21 25.87 -3.71
CA TRP A 100 -25.06 26.93 -3.19
C TRP A 100 -25.16 26.78 -1.67
N GLU A 101 -25.30 27.91 -0.98
CA GLU A 101 -25.58 27.94 0.44
C GLU A 101 -27.03 28.33 0.68
N GLU A 102 -27.63 27.76 1.71
CA GLU A 102 -28.98 28.09 2.14
C GLU A 102 -28.96 28.85 3.46
N MET A 103 -29.88 29.81 3.56
CA MET A 103 -30.19 30.53 4.79
C MET A 103 -31.70 30.60 5.00
N ASP A 104 -32.14 30.62 6.25
CA ASP A 104 -33.55 30.78 6.58
C ASP A 104 -33.94 32.26 6.59
N TRP A 105 -35.16 32.55 6.13
CA TRP A 105 -35.79 33.85 6.35
C TRP A 105 -36.36 33.91 7.76
N LYS A 106 -36.17 35.05 8.45
CA LYS A 106 -36.83 35.32 9.73
C LYS A 106 -38.00 36.28 9.52
N PRO A 107 -39.25 35.79 9.51
CA PRO A 107 -40.43 36.64 9.37
C PRO A 107 -40.69 37.45 10.63
N SER A 108 -41.21 38.66 10.45
CA SER A 108 -41.65 39.58 11.50
C SER A 108 -42.90 40.34 11.02
N GLY A 109 -43.88 40.54 11.91
CA GLY A 109 -45.14 41.19 11.58
C GLY A 109 -46.19 40.98 12.66
N ASP A 110 -47.28 41.73 12.59
CA ASP A 110 -48.43 41.71 13.51
C ASP A 110 -49.50 40.67 13.16
N GLY A 111 -49.29 39.90 12.08
CA GLY A 111 -49.94 38.61 11.85
C GLY A 111 -51.30 38.65 11.12
N THR A 112 -51.72 39.77 10.53
CA THR A 112 -53.03 39.79 9.83
C THR A 112 -52.98 40.01 8.32
N ASP A 113 -52.02 40.75 7.75
CA ASP A 113 -52.00 40.97 6.29
C ASP A 113 -50.60 41.06 5.63
N LYS A 114 -49.56 41.43 6.38
CA LYS A 114 -48.22 41.69 5.84
C LYS A 114 -47.13 41.12 6.73
N VAL A 115 -46.09 40.60 6.08
CA VAL A 115 -44.89 40.10 6.75
C VAL A 115 -43.65 40.82 6.21
N GLN A 116 -42.74 41.19 7.10
CA GLN A 116 -41.40 41.65 6.77
C GLN A 116 -40.40 40.54 7.04
N LEU A 117 -39.44 40.38 6.14
CA LEU A 117 -38.41 39.36 6.27
C LEU A 117 -37.10 40.02 6.68
N SER A 118 -36.36 39.31 7.53
CA SER A 118 -34.97 39.62 7.83
C SER A 118 -34.10 38.41 7.47
N ALA A 119 -32.89 38.71 6.99
CA ALA A 119 -31.89 37.68 6.74
C ALA A 119 -31.35 37.15 8.07
N THR A 120 -31.15 35.83 8.15
CA THR A 120 -30.36 35.22 9.22
C THR A 120 -28.88 35.19 8.85
N ASP A 121 -28.01 35.04 9.84
CA ASP A 121 -26.54 34.96 9.64
C ASP A 121 -26.04 33.50 9.60
N SER A 122 -26.95 32.53 9.52
CA SER A 122 -26.67 31.09 9.51
C SER A 122 -26.80 30.55 8.09
N PHE A 123 -25.71 30.01 7.58
CA PHE A 123 -25.64 29.46 6.23
C PHE A 123 -25.22 27.99 6.26
N SER A 124 -25.84 27.18 5.39
CA SER A 124 -25.51 25.77 5.23
C SER A 124 -25.16 25.46 3.78
N SER A 125 -24.09 24.69 3.54
CA SER A 125 -23.56 24.43 2.19
C SER A 125 -24.18 23.19 1.55
N GLY A 126 -24.25 23.17 0.21
CA GLY A 126 -24.64 21.99 -0.57
C GLY A 126 -26.13 21.91 -0.86
N SER A 127 -26.85 23.02 -0.72
CA SER A 127 -28.27 23.08 -0.95
C SER A 127 -28.60 23.20 -2.44
N GLN A 128 -29.78 22.72 -2.80
CA GLN A 128 -30.35 22.87 -4.14
C GLN A 128 -31.64 23.68 -4.05
N PRO A 129 -32.07 24.33 -5.15
CA PRO A 129 -33.40 24.93 -5.21
C PRO A 129 -34.47 23.95 -4.75
N ALA A 130 -35.38 24.42 -3.89
CA ALA A 130 -36.53 23.64 -3.46
C ALA A 130 -37.33 23.17 -4.67
N ALA A 131 -37.94 21.99 -4.54
CA ALA A 131 -38.72 21.40 -5.64
C ALA A 131 -39.82 22.39 -6.10
N ASN A 132 -39.91 22.60 -7.41
CA ASN A 132 -40.84 23.54 -8.06
C ASN A 132 -40.66 25.02 -7.69
N ALA A 133 -39.56 25.38 -7.03
CA ALA A 133 -39.19 26.78 -6.80
C ALA A 133 -38.25 27.30 -7.90
N THR A 134 -38.32 28.60 -8.12
CA THR A 134 -37.45 29.34 -9.01
C THR A 134 -36.68 30.39 -8.22
N LEU A 135 -35.43 30.65 -8.62
CA LEU A 135 -34.60 31.68 -8.01
C LEU A 135 -35.07 33.07 -8.47
N TYR A 136 -35.49 33.88 -7.51
CA TYR A 136 -36.12 35.17 -7.72
C TYR A 136 -35.34 36.30 -7.05
N ARG A 137 -35.24 37.44 -7.75
CA ARG A 137 -34.77 38.71 -7.19
C ARG A 137 -35.65 39.85 -7.68
N THR A 138 -35.92 40.78 -6.77
CA THR A 138 -36.72 41.99 -7.05
C THR A 138 -36.01 42.97 -7.99
N ASP A 139 -34.68 42.90 -8.09
CA ASP A 139 -33.86 43.69 -9.02
C ASP A 139 -33.77 43.09 -10.43
N GLY A 140 -34.49 41.99 -10.69
CA GLY A 140 -34.55 41.32 -11.99
C GLY A 140 -33.27 40.57 -12.40
N LYS A 141 -32.24 40.53 -11.54
CA LYS A 141 -31.02 39.78 -11.81
C LYS A 141 -31.32 38.28 -11.70
N LYS A 142 -31.07 37.56 -12.80
CA LYS A 142 -31.24 36.11 -12.85
C LYS A 142 -30.11 35.41 -12.10
N ALA A 143 -30.38 34.18 -11.65
CA ALA A 143 -29.32 33.30 -11.20
C ALA A 143 -28.36 33.01 -12.36
N PRO A 144 -27.05 33.07 -12.14
CA PRO A 144 -26.10 32.83 -13.21
C PRO A 144 -26.16 31.35 -13.60
N ASP A 145 -26.55 31.09 -14.85
CA ASP A 145 -26.59 29.74 -15.41
C ASP A 145 -25.18 29.34 -15.88
N GLY A 146 -24.71 28.16 -15.46
CA GLY A 146 -23.42 27.60 -15.85
C GLY A 146 -22.16 28.40 -15.44
N LEU A 147 -22.29 29.43 -14.58
CA LEU A 147 -21.14 30.18 -14.07
C LEU A 147 -20.19 29.26 -13.33
N LYS A 148 -18.89 29.33 -13.66
CA LYS A 148 -17.84 28.53 -13.01
C LYS A 148 -17.02 29.40 -12.10
N VAL A 149 -17.20 29.22 -10.80
CA VAL A 149 -16.39 29.90 -9.79
C VAL A 149 -15.09 29.12 -9.61
N PRO A 150 -13.91 29.72 -9.84
CA PRO A 150 -12.65 29.03 -9.63
C PRO A 150 -12.48 28.72 -8.14
N GLU A 151 -11.96 27.54 -7.83
CA GLU A 151 -11.62 27.21 -6.45
C GLU A 151 -10.57 28.19 -5.90
N PRO A 152 -10.59 28.51 -4.60
CA PRO A 152 -9.54 29.29 -3.98
C PRO A 152 -8.15 28.76 -4.26
N ASP A 153 -7.22 29.68 -4.45
CA ASP A 153 -5.82 29.32 -4.53
C ASP A 153 -5.36 28.65 -3.24
N THR A 154 -4.61 27.57 -3.39
CA THR A 154 -3.93 26.91 -2.29
C THR A 154 -2.44 26.81 -2.56
N LYS A 155 -1.68 26.59 -1.50
CA LYS A 155 -0.25 26.35 -1.57
C LYS A 155 0.03 25.19 -2.52
N THR A 156 0.92 25.44 -3.47
CA THR A 156 1.51 24.40 -4.30
C THR A 156 2.57 23.66 -3.48
N SER A 157 2.52 22.34 -3.48
CA SER A 157 3.54 21.50 -2.84
C SER A 157 4.74 21.34 -3.76
N ASP A 158 5.93 21.24 -3.16
CA ASP A 158 7.16 20.99 -3.89
C ASP A 158 7.18 19.55 -4.43
N ALA A 159 7.75 19.37 -5.62
CA ALA A 159 7.92 18.06 -6.24
C ALA A 159 8.96 17.20 -5.51
N GLY A 160 8.72 15.89 -5.46
CA GLY A 160 9.65 14.90 -4.91
C GLY A 160 9.77 14.86 -3.38
N GLN A 161 8.99 15.67 -2.66
CA GLN A 161 8.96 15.61 -1.19
C GLN A 161 7.85 14.66 -0.71
N ALA A 162 8.22 13.70 0.12
CA ALA A 162 7.28 12.80 0.78
C ALA A 162 6.50 13.56 1.88
N ILE A 163 5.19 13.42 1.83
CA ILE A 163 4.25 13.94 2.82
C ILE A 163 3.63 12.74 3.50
N TRP A 164 3.89 12.60 4.79
CA TRP A 164 3.30 11.58 5.63
C TRP A 164 2.10 12.15 6.39
N GLY A 165 0.99 11.43 6.34
CA GLY A 165 -0.23 11.75 7.08
C GLY A 165 -0.77 10.55 7.83
N SER A 166 -1.70 10.82 8.76
CA SER A 166 -2.44 9.76 9.45
C SER A 166 -3.20 8.88 8.45
N GLN A 167 -3.38 7.61 8.82
CA GLN A 167 -4.08 6.63 8.02
C GLN A 167 -5.53 7.09 7.74
N ILE A 168 -5.96 7.03 6.49
CA ILE A 168 -7.37 7.25 6.13
C ILE A 168 -8.11 5.94 6.46
N THR A 169 -9.38 6.06 6.85
CA THR A 169 -10.26 4.92 7.10
C THR A 169 -10.06 3.84 6.02
N PRO A 170 -9.73 2.60 6.40
CA PRO A 170 -9.42 1.56 5.43
C PRO A 170 -10.60 1.38 4.47
N ASP A 171 -10.31 1.42 3.18
CA ASP A 171 -11.27 1.04 2.15
C ASP A 171 -11.57 -0.46 2.29
N THR A 172 -12.76 -0.87 1.88
CA THR A 172 -13.24 -2.25 1.94
C THR A 172 -12.63 -3.15 0.87
N THR A 173 -11.86 -2.59 -0.08
CA THR A 173 -11.16 -3.35 -1.10
C THR A 173 -9.97 -4.11 -0.51
N PRO A 174 -9.71 -5.37 -0.93
CA PRO A 174 -8.51 -6.10 -0.53
C PRO A 174 -7.25 -5.33 -0.95
N GLY A 175 -6.39 -5.04 0.02
CA GLY A 175 -5.11 -4.37 -0.24
C GLY A 175 -4.06 -5.27 -0.90
N ILE A 176 -3.03 -4.64 -1.44
CA ILE A 176 -1.89 -5.31 -2.09
C ILE A 176 -0.85 -5.62 -1.03
N SER A 177 -0.55 -6.90 -0.83
CA SER A 177 0.49 -7.34 0.10
C SER A 177 1.87 -7.21 -0.54
N VAL A 178 2.80 -6.56 0.15
CA VAL A 178 4.22 -6.50 -0.21
C VAL A 178 5.04 -6.96 0.99
N VAL A 179 5.91 -7.93 0.76
CA VAL A 179 6.70 -8.59 1.80
C VAL A 179 8.19 -8.42 1.50
N THR A 180 8.92 -7.94 2.50
CA THR A 180 10.39 -7.95 2.56
C THR A 180 10.82 -8.75 3.80
N PRO A 181 12.12 -9.03 3.97
CA PRO A 181 12.60 -9.82 5.12
C PRO A 181 12.31 -9.20 6.49
N ASP A 182 12.16 -7.88 6.58
CA ASP A 182 11.95 -7.17 7.84
C ASP A 182 10.55 -6.55 8.01
N VAL A 183 9.73 -6.49 6.96
CA VAL A 183 8.35 -5.97 7.02
C VAL A 183 7.40 -6.67 6.06
N SER A 184 6.17 -6.91 6.54
CA SER A 184 5.01 -7.20 5.70
C SER A 184 4.08 -5.99 5.74
N MET A 185 3.78 -5.44 4.56
CA MET A 185 2.92 -4.26 4.40
C MET A 185 1.74 -4.57 3.48
N THR A 186 0.60 -3.96 3.80
CA THR A 186 -0.57 -3.92 2.94
C THR A 186 -0.74 -2.50 2.42
N LEU A 187 -0.79 -2.37 1.09
CA LEU A 187 -0.98 -1.12 0.38
C LEU A 187 -2.45 -0.99 -0.04
N ASN A 188 -3.06 0.15 0.27
CA ASN A 188 -4.44 0.47 -0.08
C ASN A 188 -4.50 1.86 -0.73
N ASN A 189 -5.63 2.19 -1.35
CA ASN A 189 -5.93 3.53 -1.85
C ASN A 189 -4.83 4.14 -2.75
N LEU A 190 -4.22 3.34 -3.62
CA LEU A 190 -3.26 3.83 -4.61
C LEU A 190 -3.99 4.80 -5.53
N LYS A 191 -3.65 6.09 -5.45
CA LYS A 191 -4.40 7.16 -6.11
C LYS A 191 -3.48 8.19 -6.73
N ILE A 192 -3.80 8.56 -7.96
CA ILE A 192 -3.27 9.75 -8.61
C ILE A 192 -4.29 10.89 -8.47
N SER A 193 -3.85 12.05 -8.02
CA SER A 193 -4.74 13.21 -7.82
C SER A 193 -4.04 14.54 -8.09
N ASN A 194 -4.81 15.60 -8.29
CA ASN A 194 -4.27 16.96 -8.37
C ASN A 194 -3.95 17.54 -6.98
N ARG A 195 -4.47 16.92 -5.91
CA ARG A 195 -4.56 17.47 -4.56
C ARG A 195 -4.51 16.39 -3.49
N VAL A 196 -4.00 16.75 -2.31
CA VAL A 196 -4.08 15.96 -1.07
C VAL A 196 -4.40 16.87 0.12
N GLY A 197 -4.72 16.28 1.28
CA GLY A 197 -5.16 17.00 2.47
C GLY A 197 -6.66 17.32 2.45
N SER A 198 -7.14 17.98 3.52
CA SER A 198 -8.54 18.37 3.70
C SER A 198 -8.65 19.80 4.23
N GLY A 199 -9.78 20.46 3.91
CA GLY A 199 -10.08 21.83 4.34
C GLY A 199 -8.94 22.82 4.08
N ASN A 200 -8.59 23.59 5.12
CA ASN A 200 -7.51 24.58 5.06
C ASN A 200 -6.10 23.98 4.88
N GLY A 201 -5.93 22.67 5.11
CA GLY A 201 -4.67 21.94 4.90
C GLY A 201 -4.53 21.32 3.51
N ARG A 202 -5.48 21.55 2.59
CA ARG A 202 -5.43 20.99 1.23
C ARG A 202 -4.33 21.67 0.42
N VAL A 203 -3.49 20.91 -0.28
CA VAL A 203 -2.40 21.40 -1.14
C VAL A 203 -2.56 20.90 -2.58
N LYS A 204 -2.03 21.65 -3.56
CA LYS A 204 -2.08 21.30 -5.01
C LYS A 204 -0.69 20.92 -5.55
N ALA A 205 -0.65 20.04 -6.55
CA ALA A 205 0.60 19.53 -7.14
C ALA A 205 1.34 20.55 -8.04
N GLY A 206 0.62 21.57 -8.53
CA GLY A 206 1.12 22.48 -9.56
C GLY A 206 0.90 21.95 -10.98
N ASP A 207 1.10 22.82 -11.97
CA ASP A 207 0.89 22.48 -13.38
C ASP A 207 1.90 21.44 -13.86
N GLY A 208 1.44 20.49 -14.68
CA GLY A 208 2.28 19.40 -15.18
C GLY A 208 2.64 18.32 -14.16
N ASN A 209 2.15 18.42 -12.93
CA ASN A 209 2.41 17.45 -11.85
C ASN A 209 1.12 16.82 -11.32
N ARG A 210 1.28 15.70 -10.60
CA ARG A 210 0.21 15.01 -9.86
C ARG A 210 0.75 14.53 -8.52
N PHE A 211 -0.13 14.41 -7.53
CA PHE A 211 0.15 13.61 -6.35
C PHE A 211 -0.02 12.14 -6.66
N ALA A 212 0.92 11.33 -6.18
CA ALA A 212 0.75 9.91 -5.97
C ALA A 212 0.54 9.67 -4.47
N SER A 213 -0.56 9.02 -4.10
CA SER A 213 -0.92 8.70 -2.72
C SER A 213 -1.12 7.21 -2.52
N VAL A 214 -0.62 6.66 -1.42
CA VAL A 214 -0.85 5.26 -1.01
C VAL A 214 -1.00 5.19 0.50
N ASP A 215 -1.96 4.41 0.96
CA ASP A 215 -2.13 4.10 2.37
C ASP A 215 -1.37 2.81 2.69
N ILE A 216 -0.49 2.87 3.69
CA ILE A 216 0.42 1.79 4.07
C ILE A 216 0.06 1.34 5.48
N SER A 217 -0.23 0.05 5.64
CA SER A 217 -0.33 -0.59 6.95
C SER A 217 0.71 -1.70 7.08
N THR A 218 1.45 -1.73 8.17
CA THR A 218 2.42 -2.77 8.50
C THR A 218 1.84 -3.67 9.58
N GLY A 219 2.05 -4.99 9.44
CA GLY A 219 1.63 -5.97 10.45
C GLY A 219 2.49 -5.96 11.73
N SER A 220 3.49 -5.09 11.83
CA SER A 220 4.47 -5.08 12.93
C SER A 220 4.83 -3.67 13.34
N ARG A 221 4.81 -3.41 14.65
CA ARG A 221 5.33 -2.18 15.26
C ARG A 221 6.82 -2.37 15.54
N ARG A 222 7.67 -2.12 14.54
CA ARG A 222 9.11 -1.94 14.74
C ARG A 222 9.43 -0.46 14.64
N ASP A 223 10.43 -0.03 15.41
CA ASP A 223 10.85 1.37 15.45
C ASP A 223 11.61 1.80 14.18
N SER A 224 12.19 0.84 13.44
CA SER A 224 12.80 1.08 12.13
C SER A 224 12.80 -0.17 11.26
N PHE A 225 12.78 0.06 9.94
CA PHE A 225 12.94 -0.94 8.91
C PHE A 225 14.15 -0.57 8.05
N LYS A 226 14.92 -1.56 7.60
CA LYS A 226 15.92 -1.40 6.53
C LYS A 226 15.25 -1.25 5.17
N THR A 227 13.99 -1.68 5.04
CA THR A 227 13.20 -1.46 3.83
C THR A 227 12.98 0.03 3.56
N GLU A 228 13.32 0.44 2.35
CA GLU A 228 13.17 1.81 1.84
C GLU A 228 12.04 1.90 0.83
N LEU A 229 11.34 3.02 0.85
CA LEU A 229 10.27 3.37 -0.09
C LEU A 229 10.73 4.48 -1.03
N ALA A 230 10.32 4.37 -2.28
CA ALA A 230 10.45 5.43 -3.26
C ALA A 230 9.26 5.40 -4.23
N LEU A 231 8.94 6.54 -4.84
CA LEU A 231 8.00 6.60 -5.95
C LEU A 231 8.78 6.73 -7.25
N VAL A 232 8.32 6.04 -8.30
CA VAL A 232 8.91 6.09 -9.63
C VAL A 232 7.92 6.77 -10.56
N SER A 233 8.38 7.76 -11.33
CA SER A 233 7.59 8.45 -12.37
C SER A 233 8.50 8.91 -13.50
N GLY A 234 8.12 8.71 -14.76
CA GLY A 234 8.91 9.11 -15.92
C GLY A 234 10.33 8.52 -15.95
N GLY A 235 10.50 7.31 -15.41
CA GLY A 235 11.80 6.65 -15.27
C GLY A 235 12.73 7.23 -14.20
N LYS A 236 12.27 8.21 -13.40
CA LYS A 236 13.00 8.77 -12.26
C LYS A 236 12.48 8.21 -10.94
N THR A 237 13.39 8.03 -9.98
CA THR A 237 13.08 7.55 -8.63
C THR A 237 13.13 8.71 -7.64
N TYR A 238 12.11 8.82 -6.80
CA TYR A 238 11.93 9.86 -5.80
C TYR A 238 11.86 9.21 -4.41
N PRO A 239 12.87 9.39 -3.54
CA PRO A 239 12.93 8.70 -2.26
C PRO A 239 11.82 9.18 -1.31
N ALA A 240 11.15 8.25 -0.66
CA ALA A 240 10.13 8.51 0.36
C ALA A 240 10.60 8.18 1.79
N GLY A 241 11.78 7.58 1.93
CA GLY A 241 12.38 7.21 3.21
C GLY A 241 12.02 5.80 3.67
N GLN A 242 12.13 5.53 4.97
CA GLN A 242 11.79 4.23 5.55
C GLN A 242 10.27 4.01 5.59
N VAL A 243 9.88 2.73 5.65
CA VAL A 243 8.47 2.33 5.78
C VAL A 243 7.86 2.89 7.08
N GLN A 244 6.70 3.53 6.97
CA GLN A 244 5.90 4.01 8.09
C GLN A 244 4.43 3.65 7.90
N ASN A 245 3.71 3.47 9.00
CA ASN A 245 2.25 3.35 8.97
C ASN A 245 1.61 4.69 8.67
N GLY A 246 0.63 4.70 7.77
CA GLY A 246 -0.14 5.89 7.43
C GLY A 246 -0.21 6.13 5.93
N LYS A 247 -0.55 7.36 5.55
CA LYS A 247 -0.66 7.77 4.16
C LYS A 247 0.64 8.40 3.69
N LEU A 248 1.24 7.83 2.66
CA LEU A 248 2.32 8.46 1.90
C LEU A 248 1.71 9.23 0.73
N SER A 249 2.11 10.48 0.54
CA SER A 249 1.76 11.30 -0.62
C SER A 249 2.98 12.03 -1.15
N MET A 250 3.14 12.15 -2.47
CA MET A 250 4.25 12.90 -3.06
C MET A 250 3.83 13.51 -4.39
N VAL A 251 4.26 14.75 -4.65
CA VAL A 251 4.10 15.38 -5.96
C VAL A 251 5.15 14.84 -6.93
N LEU A 252 4.70 14.33 -8.06
CA LEU A 252 5.53 13.79 -9.12
C LEU A 252 5.21 14.50 -10.44
N PRO A 253 6.21 14.70 -11.32
CA PRO A 253 5.97 15.23 -12.65
C PRO A 253 5.21 14.21 -13.52
N GLY A 254 4.43 14.72 -14.46
CA GLY A 254 3.65 13.93 -15.41
C GLY A 254 2.17 13.80 -15.05
N ASP A 255 1.45 12.99 -15.83
CA ASP A 255 0.01 12.73 -15.64
C ASP A 255 -0.28 11.58 -14.66
N GLY A 256 0.77 10.92 -14.17
CA GLY A 256 0.72 9.87 -13.16
C GLY A 256 0.45 8.46 -13.70
N LYS A 257 0.35 8.25 -15.02
CA LYS A 257 -0.01 6.94 -15.59
C LYS A 257 1.04 5.85 -15.40
N ASP A 258 2.30 6.23 -15.31
CA ASP A 258 3.46 5.33 -15.17
C ASP A 258 4.01 5.30 -13.74
N VAL A 259 3.22 5.78 -12.77
CA VAL A 259 3.66 5.85 -11.37
C VAL A 259 3.65 4.47 -10.72
N ALA A 260 4.73 4.16 -10.00
CA ALA A 260 4.83 2.97 -9.17
C ALA A 260 5.45 3.28 -7.80
N LEU A 261 5.05 2.55 -6.77
CA LEU A 261 5.76 2.47 -5.50
C LEU A 261 6.87 1.43 -5.62
N ALA A 262 8.12 1.86 -5.46
CA ALA A 262 9.28 0.99 -5.32
C ALA A 262 9.54 0.71 -3.83
N VAL A 263 9.61 -0.58 -3.49
CA VAL A 263 9.92 -1.09 -2.15
C VAL A 263 11.24 -1.83 -2.23
N THR A 264 12.29 -1.30 -1.61
CA THR A 264 13.66 -1.80 -1.76
C THR A 264 14.20 -2.33 -0.44
N PHE A 265 14.79 -3.52 -0.47
CA PHE A 265 15.53 -4.08 0.66
C PHE A 265 16.78 -4.78 0.13
N ASP A 266 17.94 -4.43 0.69
CA ASP A 266 19.24 -5.00 0.34
C ASP A 266 19.49 -5.08 -1.17
N GLY A 267 19.34 -3.93 -1.85
CA GLY A 267 19.55 -3.80 -3.30
C GLY A 267 18.48 -4.41 -4.20
N PHE A 268 17.49 -5.11 -3.66
CA PHE A 268 16.38 -5.68 -4.42
C PHE A 268 15.13 -4.82 -4.33
N THR A 269 14.54 -4.51 -5.47
CA THR A 269 13.36 -3.65 -5.56
C THR A 269 12.15 -4.43 -6.07
N GLN A 270 11.06 -4.36 -5.31
CA GLN A 270 9.71 -4.73 -5.73
C GLN A 270 8.96 -3.46 -6.17
N LYS A 271 8.10 -3.55 -7.17
CA LYS A 271 7.33 -2.40 -7.67
C LYS A 271 5.85 -2.68 -7.61
N VAL A 272 5.06 -1.69 -7.19
CA VAL A 272 3.59 -1.74 -7.26
C VAL A 272 3.11 -0.57 -8.10
N THR A 273 2.50 -0.87 -9.24
CA THR A 273 1.96 0.13 -10.16
C THR A 273 0.68 0.74 -9.63
N PHE A 274 0.54 2.07 -9.74
CA PHE A 274 -0.64 2.77 -9.23
C PHE A 274 -1.87 2.59 -10.13
N ALA A 275 -1.66 2.32 -11.42
CA ALA A 275 -2.75 2.24 -12.39
C ALA A 275 -3.65 1.02 -12.19
N ASP A 276 -3.07 -0.13 -11.82
CA ASP A 276 -3.74 -1.43 -11.71
C ASP A 276 -3.43 -2.19 -10.42
N GLY A 277 -2.57 -1.63 -9.54
CA GLY A 277 -2.20 -2.28 -8.28
C GLY A 277 -1.34 -3.53 -8.46
N LYS A 278 -0.74 -3.73 -9.63
CA LYS A 278 0.03 -4.94 -9.91
C LYS A 278 1.38 -4.89 -9.19
N LEU A 279 1.70 -5.97 -8.47
CA LEU A 279 3.02 -6.20 -7.89
C LEU A 279 3.95 -6.86 -8.93
N GLU A 280 5.06 -6.20 -9.23
CA GLU A 280 6.18 -6.72 -9.98
C GLU A 280 7.31 -7.08 -9.01
N THR A 281 7.64 -8.37 -8.95
CA THR A 281 8.66 -8.90 -8.05
C THR A 281 9.26 -10.18 -8.60
N LYS A 282 10.55 -10.38 -8.34
CA LYS A 282 11.25 -11.66 -8.56
C LYS A 282 11.34 -12.51 -7.28
N ALA A 283 10.92 -11.98 -6.13
CA ALA A 283 10.90 -12.66 -4.83
C ALA A 283 9.65 -13.54 -4.68
N THR A 284 9.40 -14.40 -5.68
CA THR A 284 8.15 -15.16 -5.82
C THR A 284 7.90 -16.11 -4.65
N ALA A 285 8.93 -16.56 -3.94
CA ALA A 285 8.80 -17.43 -2.78
C ALA A 285 7.98 -16.81 -1.62
N PHE A 286 7.87 -15.48 -1.53
CA PHE A 286 6.98 -14.84 -0.55
C PHE A 286 5.49 -14.92 -0.92
N TYR A 287 5.19 -15.17 -2.19
CA TYR A 287 3.84 -15.05 -2.76
C TYR A 287 3.34 -16.35 -3.39
N ASP A 288 4.13 -17.43 -3.35
CA ASP A 288 3.80 -18.72 -3.96
C ASP A 288 2.72 -19.52 -3.20
N GLY A 289 2.25 -19.00 -2.06
CA GLY A 289 1.15 -19.55 -1.29
C GLY A 289 1.53 -20.75 -0.42
N TYR A 290 2.79 -21.14 -0.33
CA TYR A 290 3.21 -22.23 0.55
C TYR A 290 3.69 -21.71 1.91
N ALA A 291 3.57 -22.53 2.95
CA ALA A 291 4.15 -22.31 4.27
C ALA A 291 5.64 -22.02 4.16
N SER A 292 6.17 -21.15 5.02
CA SER A 292 7.60 -20.82 5.05
C SER A 292 8.42 -21.82 5.85
N GLN A 293 7.79 -22.69 6.65
CA GLN A 293 8.47 -23.64 7.53
C GLN A 293 7.94 -25.05 7.34
N ALA A 294 8.83 -26.03 7.47
CA ALA A 294 8.54 -27.45 7.56
C ALA A 294 9.47 -28.09 8.60
N THR A 295 9.00 -29.15 9.25
CA THR A 295 9.81 -29.95 10.16
C THR A 295 10.25 -31.22 9.44
N ALA A 296 11.55 -31.53 9.47
CA ALA A 296 12.03 -32.80 8.94
C ALA A 296 11.56 -33.96 9.83
N PRO A 297 11.35 -35.16 9.26
CA PRO A 297 11.13 -36.34 10.09
C PRO A 297 12.37 -36.61 10.94
N LYS A 298 12.15 -37.22 12.11
CA LYS A 298 13.25 -37.68 12.96
C LYS A 298 14.02 -38.76 12.22
N LEU A 299 15.29 -38.49 11.96
CA LEU A 299 16.17 -39.42 11.26
C LEU A 299 16.70 -40.48 12.23
N ALA A 300 16.75 -41.73 11.77
CA ALA A 300 17.33 -42.83 12.55
C ALA A 300 18.85 -42.69 12.64
N SER A 301 19.43 -43.18 13.74
CA SER A 301 20.89 -43.25 13.86
C SER A 301 21.48 -44.25 12.87
N ILE A 302 22.64 -43.93 12.31
CA ILE A 302 23.31 -44.75 11.29
C ILE A 302 24.58 -45.32 11.90
N MET A 303 24.75 -46.64 11.80
CA MET A 303 25.98 -47.35 12.18
C MET A 303 26.83 -47.60 10.93
N VAL A 304 28.14 -47.35 11.03
CA VAL A 304 29.06 -47.42 9.89
C VAL A 304 30.43 -47.95 10.28
N GLY A 305 31.15 -48.53 9.30
CA GLY A 305 32.53 -49.00 9.43
C GLY A 305 32.71 -50.30 10.21
N GLU A 306 31.62 -51.02 10.53
CA GLU A 306 31.70 -52.29 11.27
C GLU A 306 32.58 -53.33 10.56
N ASP A 307 32.55 -53.33 9.24
CA ASP A 307 33.37 -54.14 8.34
C ASP A 307 34.85 -53.73 8.31
N LEU A 308 35.15 -52.49 8.66
CA LEU A 308 36.49 -51.92 8.73
C LEU A 308 37.08 -51.95 10.15
N GLY A 309 36.42 -52.65 11.09
CA GLY A 309 36.81 -52.68 12.50
C GLY A 309 36.69 -51.31 13.20
N THR A 310 35.97 -50.35 12.61
CA THR A 310 35.75 -49.01 13.15
C THR A 310 34.26 -48.76 13.30
N HIS A 311 33.75 -48.64 14.51
CA HIS A 311 32.34 -48.38 14.75
C HIS A 311 32.12 -46.88 14.97
N ALA A 312 31.42 -46.24 14.02
CA ALA A 312 30.88 -44.91 14.25
C ALA A 312 29.36 -44.91 14.21
N LYS A 313 28.74 -44.22 15.18
CA LYS A 313 27.30 -44.02 15.24
C LYS A 313 26.95 -42.57 15.01
N PHE A 314 26.32 -42.29 13.87
CA PHE A 314 25.83 -40.97 13.50
C PHE A 314 24.43 -40.70 14.05
N TYR A 315 24.24 -39.50 14.56
CA TYR A 315 22.96 -38.95 14.99
C TYR A 315 22.66 -37.74 14.11
N PRO A 316 21.95 -37.94 12.99
CA PRO A 316 21.27 -36.82 12.35
C PRO A 316 20.25 -36.29 13.37
N GLY A 317 20.48 -35.07 13.87
CA GLY A 317 19.59 -34.42 14.81
C GLY A 317 18.30 -33.97 14.15
N ASP A 318 17.44 -33.30 14.93
CA ASP A 318 16.20 -32.74 14.39
C ASP A 318 16.56 -31.57 13.47
N PHE A 319 16.12 -31.65 12.21
CA PHE A 319 16.24 -30.56 11.25
C PHE A 319 14.92 -29.81 11.14
N SER A 320 15.01 -28.50 11.17
CA SER A 320 13.98 -27.58 10.73
C SER A 320 14.33 -27.06 9.34
N ALA A 321 13.32 -26.81 8.52
CA ALA A 321 13.49 -26.28 7.18
C ALA A 321 12.70 -24.99 7.02
N THR A 322 13.34 -23.96 6.46
CA THR A 322 12.70 -22.69 6.10
C THR A 322 12.84 -22.43 4.61
N ARG A 323 11.74 -22.11 3.93
CA ARG A 323 11.73 -21.60 2.55
C ARG A 323 11.59 -20.09 2.57
N THR A 324 12.50 -19.37 1.91
CA THR A 324 12.54 -17.90 1.90
C THR A 324 13.08 -17.34 0.59
N ALA A 325 12.66 -16.13 0.21
CA ALA A 325 13.25 -15.42 -0.93
C ALA A 325 14.60 -14.75 -0.60
N TYR A 326 14.90 -14.58 0.69
CA TYR A 326 16.10 -13.89 1.17
C TYR A 326 16.76 -14.65 2.33
N ASN A 327 18.07 -14.76 2.28
CA ASN A 327 18.90 -15.29 3.34
C ASN A 327 20.00 -14.26 3.66
N GLU A 328 20.18 -13.88 4.93
CA GLU A 328 21.13 -12.81 5.32
C GLU A 328 22.57 -13.05 4.84
N LYS A 329 22.95 -14.31 4.68
CA LYS A 329 24.29 -14.76 4.32
C LYS A 329 24.48 -15.02 2.82
N ALA A 330 23.39 -15.23 2.09
CA ALA A 330 23.40 -15.54 0.64
C ALA A 330 22.69 -14.46 -0.21
N GLY A 331 22.04 -13.49 0.43
CA GLY A 331 21.25 -12.45 -0.23
C GLY A 331 19.91 -12.96 -0.77
N TRP A 332 19.45 -12.31 -1.84
CA TRP A 332 18.23 -12.67 -2.56
C TRP A 332 18.43 -13.92 -3.41
N ALA A 333 17.44 -14.82 -3.38
CA ALA A 333 17.41 -15.97 -4.28
C ALA A 333 17.30 -15.48 -5.74
N PRO A 334 17.88 -16.21 -6.71
CA PRO A 334 17.71 -15.88 -8.12
C PRO A 334 16.25 -15.89 -8.58
N GLU A 335 16.00 -15.30 -9.74
CA GLU A 335 14.64 -15.23 -10.31
C GLU A 335 14.03 -16.62 -10.51
N GLY A 336 12.80 -16.80 -10.01
CA GLY A 336 12.11 -18.09 -10.05
C GLY A 336 12.61 -19.12 -9.03
N LYS A 337 13.48 -18.72 -8.09
CA LYS A 337 14.06 -19.58 -7.06
C LYS A 337 13.69 -19.12 -5.65
N ALA A 338 13.97 -19.99 -4.68
CA ALA A 338 13.91 -19.75 -3.26
C ALA A 338 15.14 -20.38 -2.58
N TRP A 339 15.50 -19.87 -1.41
CA TRP A 339 16.41 -20.55 -0.51
C TRP A 339 15.65 -21.55 0.36
N LEU A 340 16.11 -22.79 0.35
CA LEU A 340 15.77 -23.79 1.36
C LEU A 340 16.89 -23.80 2.41
N VAL A 341 16.58 -23.33 3.61
CA VAL A 341 17.52 -23.25 4.73
C VAL A 341 17.20 -24.38 5.71
N LEU A 342 18.10 -25.34 5.84
CA LEU A 342 18.01 -26.40 6.84
C LEU A 342 18.83 -26.01 8.06
N SER A 343 18.22 -26.01 9.23
CA SER A 343 18.89 -25.75 10.49
C SER A 343 18.63 -26.91 11.44
N GLY A 344 19.69 -27.54 11.92
CA GLY A 344 19.60 -28.69 12.81
C GLY A 344 20.93 -29.00 13.45
N THR A 345 21.05 -30.17 14.07
CA THR A 345 22.32 -30.66 14.61
C THR A 345 22.71 -31.96 13.94
N CYS A 346 24.00 -32.22 13.81
CA CYS A 346 24.53 -33.53 13.45
C CYS A 346 25.64 -33.86 14.44
N GLY A 347 25.73 -35.12 14.86
CA GLY A 347 26.79 -35.54 15.77
C GLY A 347 27.11 -37.02 15.66
N THR A 348 28.19 -37.40 16.32
CA THR A 348 28.65 -38.78 16.42
C THR A 348 28.81 -39.11 17.89
N SER A 349 28.13 -40.11 18.47
CA SER A 349 28.25 -40.37 19.92
C SER A 349 29.45 -41.25 20.29
N SER A 350 29.96 -42.02 19.34
CA SER A 350 31.02 -42.99 19.56
C SER A 350 31.75 -43.21 18.24
N PHE A 351 33.06 -43.05 18.27
CA PHE A 351 33.97 -43.41 17.19
C PHE A 351 35.05 -44.30 17.79
N GLU A 352 34.89 -45.60 17.63
CA GLU A 352 35.77 -46.62 18.22
C GLU A 352 36.45 -47.42 17.13
N ASN A 353 37.76 -47.62 17.21
CA ASN A 353 38.45 -48.60 16.38
C ASN A 353 38.82 -49.82 17.25
N LYS A 354 38.32 -51.00 16.85
CA LYS A 354 38.62 -52.28 17.47
C LYS A 354 39.62 -53.04 16.61
N ALA A 355 40.90 -52.87 16.90
CA ALA A 355 41.94 -53.71 16.32
C ALA A 355 42.04 -55.02 17.12
N ARG A 356 41.80 -56.17 16.47
CA ARG A 356 42.15 -57.48 17.02
C ARG A 356 43.66 -57.69 16.88
N MET A 357 44.39 -57.73 17.99
CA MET A 357 45.78 -58.15 18.01
C MET A 357 45.89 -59.46 18.77
N GLY A 358 46.24 -60.55 18.09
CA GLY A 358 46.70 -61.85 18.62
C GLY A 358 45.95 -62.43 19.83
N ASN A 359 46.09 -61.81 21.00
CA ASN A 359 45.63 -62.28 22.31
C ASN A 359 44.70 -61.27 23.05
N GLY A 360 44.20 -60.22 22.40
CA GLY A 360 43.27 -59.24 23.01
C GLY A 360 42.67 -58.22 22.03
N SER A 361 41.63 -57.50 22.48
CA SER A 361 41.03 -56.38 21.73
C SER A 361 41.50 -55.06 22.34
N ILE A 362 42.19 -54.21 21.56
CA ILE A 362 42.42 -52.82 21.96
C ILE A 362 41.28 -52.00 21.36
N VAL A 363 40.60 -51.24 22.23
CA VAL A 363 39.60 -50.25 21.82
C VAL A 363 40.28 -48.89 21.87
N ALA A 364 40.47 -48.27 20.72
CA ALA A 364 40.89 -46.87 20.64
C ALA A 364 39.63 -45.99 20.51
N SER A 365 39.46 -45.07 21.45
CA SER A 365 38.41 -44.05 21.41
C SER A 365 38.95 -42.78 20.77
N TYR A 366 38.19 -42.20 19.85
CA TYR A 366 38.56 -40.97 19.15
C TYR A 366 37.61 -39.84 19.52
N THR A 367 38.13 -38.62 19.61
CA THR A 367 37.30 -37.42 19.62
C THR A 367 36.82 -37.19 18.19
N ALA A 368 35.53 -37.47 17.95
CA ALA A 368 34.95 -37.35 16.62
C ALA A 368 34.47 -35.94 16.32
N THR A 369 34.82 -35.44 15.14
CA THR A 369 34.22 -34.27 14.52
C THR A 369 33.30 -34.75 13.41
N THR A 370 32.07 -34.22 13.35
CA THR A 370 31.13 -34.52 12.26
C THR A 370 30.90 -33.28 11.42
N THR A 371 31.03 -33.41 10.11
CA THR A 371 30.77 -32.35 9.14
C THR A 371 29.82 -32.84 8.06
N VAL A 372 28.98 -31.95 7.54
CA VAL A 372 28.20 -32.23 6.33
C VAL A 372 29.10 -31.88 5.15
N THR A 373 29.38 -32.83 4.27
CA THR A 373 30.26 -32.63 3.11
C THR A 373 29.50 -32.27 1.85
N SER A 374 28.27 -32.77 1.71
CA SER A 374 27.37 -32.38 0.63
C SER A 374 25.92 -32.52 1.06
N ALA A 375 25.04 -31.73 0.44
CA ALA A 375 23.61 -31.92 0.53
C ALA A 375 22.99 -31.76 -0.86
N THR A 376 22.07 -32.65 -1.20
CA THR A 376 21.32 -32.60 -2.46
C THR A 376 19.84 -32.54 -2.17
N VAL A 377 19.09 -31.76 -2.94
CA VAL A 377 17.62 -31.69 -2.85
C VAL A 377 16.97 -32.07 -4.17
N LYS A 378 15.91 -32.87 -4.10
CA LYS A 378 15.08 -33.27 -5.24
C LYS A 378 13.62 -32.91 -5.01
N ASN A 379 12.89 -32.62 -6.10
CA ASN A 379 11.43 -32.51 -6.03
C ASN A 379 10.80 -33.89 -5.89
N VAL A 380 9.80 -34.01 -5.00
CA VAL A 380 8.99 -35.24 -4.85
C VAL A 380 7.77 -35.22 -5.79
N SER A 381 7.31 -34.04 -6.22
CA SER A 381 6.10 -33.83 -7.02
C SER A 381 6.39 -33.02 -8.31
N GLY A 382 6.61 -33.70 -9.44
CA GLY A 382 6.69 -33.08 -10.78
C GLY A 382 8.05 -33.15 -11.46
N THR A 383 8.46 -32.06 -12.14
CA THR A 383 9.71 -31.99 -12.91
C THR A 383 10.92 -32.17 -11.99
N ALA A 384 11.77 -33.15 -12.31
CA ALA A 384 12.97 -33.44 -11.54
C ALA A 384 13.92 -32.22 -11.57
N PHE A 385 14.37 -31.80 -10.39
CA PHE A 385 15.55 -30.95 -10.25
C PHE A 385 16.45 -31.56 -9.19
N SER A 386 17.74 -31.26 -9.26
CA SER A 386 18.73 -31.58 -8.24
C SER A 386 19.58 -30.34 -8.04
N SER A 387 19.79 -29.93 -6.78
CA SER A 387 20.73 -28.87 -6.44
C SER A 387 21.62 -29.32 -5.31
N ASP A 388 22.91 -29.00 -5.42
CA ASP A 388 23.87 -29.12 -4.33
C ASP A 388 23.71 -27.94 -3.37
N ALA A 389 24.23 -28.09 -2.15
CA ALA A 389 24.32 -27.00 -1.18
C ALA A 389 25.15 -25.85 -1.73
N THR A 390 24.59 -24.65 -1.70
CA THR A 390 25.32 -23.41 -2.00
C THR A 390 26.22 -23.04 -0.82
N ARG A 391 25.82 -23.43 0.41
CA ARG A 391 26.56 -23.15 1.63
C ARG A 391 26.26 -24.18 2.71
N ILE A 392 27.29 -24.54 3.47
CA ILE A 392 27.21 -25.35 4.69
C ILE A 392 27.98 -24.59 5.77
N ASP A 393 27.27 -24.11 6.78
CA ASP A 393 27.85 -23.54 7.99
C ASP A 393 27.74 -24.56 9.12
N GLY A 394 28.83 -24.75 9.86
CA GLY A 394 28.85 -25.60 11.05
C GLY A 394 29.60 -26.92 10.85
N GLY A 395 30.37 -27.25 11.88
CA GLY A 395 31.12 -28.49 12.08
C GLY A 395 31.47 -28.53 13.56
N GLY A 396 31.02 -29.59 14.25
CA GLY A 396 31.21 -29.73 15.68
C GLY A 396 32.29 -30.76 15.97
N GLU A 397 33.38 -30.33 16.62
CA GLU A 397 34.12 -31.18 17.54
C GLU A 397 33.15 -31.55 18.67
N ASN A 398 33.05 -32.84 19.01
CA ASN A 398 32.51 -33.20 20.32
C ASN A 398 33.47 -32.71 21.38
N ASN A 399 33.30 -31.48 21.87
CA ASN A 399 33.92 -31.10 23.12
C ASN A 399 33.33 -31.99 24.22
N SER A 400 34.15 -32.33 25.20
CA SER A 400 33.78 -33.13 26.38
C SER A 400 32.63 -32.55 27.21
N ASP A 401 32.15 -31.35 26.87
CA ASP A 401 31.00 -30.66 27.48
C ASP A 401 29.64 -31.04 26.87
N GLY A 402 29.61 -31.79 25.77
CA GLY A 402 28.36 -32.24 25.12
C GLY A 402 27.60 -31.16 24.35
N SER A 403 28.21 -30.01 24.07
CA SER A 403 27.58 -28.94 23.30
C SER A 403 27.48 -29.31 21.81
N LYS A 404 26.26 -29.50 21.32
CA LYS A 404 25.98 -29.74 19.89
C LYS A 404 26.01 -28.39 19.16
N ARG A 405 26.94 -28.20 18.21
CA ARG A 405 26.89 -27.04 17.32
C ARG A 405 25.77 -27.22 16.27
N GLU A 406 25.02 -26.16 16.04
CA GLU A 406 24.02 -26.12 14.98
C GLU A 406 24.72 -26.08 13.60
N THR A 407 24.20 -26.89 12.69
CA THR A 407 24.56 -26.90 11.28
C THR A 407 23.46 -26.18 10.50
N THR A 408 23.86 -25.24 9.64
CA THR A 408 22.97 -24.58 8.69
C THR A 408 23.38 -24.93 7.26
N ILE A 409 22.44 -25.46 6.48
CA ILE A 409 22.65 -25.80 5.06
C ILE A 409 21.72 -24.90 4.25
N VAL A 410 22.26 -24.27 3.21
CA VAL A 410 21.48 -23.43 2.29
C VAL A 410 21.51 -24.06 0.90
N LEU A 411 20.33 -24.35 0.37
CA LEU A 411 20.15 -24.90 -0.97
C LEU A 411 19.26 -23.97 -1.80
N GLU A 412 19.54 -23.88 -3.10
CA GLU A 412 18.67 -23.23 -4.07
C GLU A 412 17.60 -24.20 -4.55
N VAL A 413 16.33 -23.80 -4.50
CA VAL A 413 15.19 -24.60 -4.98
C VAL A 413 14.28 -23.76 -5.87
N PRO A 414 13.51 -24.35 -6.81
CA PRO A 414 12.47 -23.63 -7.53
C PRO A 414 11.43 -23.02 -6.59
N ALA A 415 11.03 -21.78 -6.85
CA ALA A 415 9.88 -21.19 -6.19
C ALA A 415 8.58 -21.87 -6.62
N GLY A 416 7.57 -21.92 -5.75
CA GLY A 416 6.30 -22.59 -6.04
C GLY A 416 6.31 -24.11 -5.94
N VAL A 417 7.36 -24.70 -5.38
CA VAL A 417 7.41 -26.12 -5.01
C VAL A 417 7.32 -26.26 -3.49
N GLY A 418 6.45 -27.17 -3.04
CA GLY A 418 6.19 -27.41 -1.61
C GLY A 418 6.81 -28.70 -1.07
N ASP A 419 7.19 -29.66 -1.92
CA ASP A 419 7.66 -30.98 -1.47
C ASP A 419 9.09 -31.25 -1.94
N PHE A 420 9.97 -31.56 -1.00
CA PHE A 420 11.39 -31.76 -1.25
C PHE A 420 11.89 -33.03 -0.58
N SER A 421 12.71 -33.81 -1.28
CA SER A 421 13.49 -34.91 -0.70
C SER A 421 14.94 -34.45 -0.58
N VAL A 422 15.48 -34.45 0.64
CA VAL A 422 16.83 -34.00 0.94
C VAL A 422 17.70 -35.21 1.25
N SER A 423 18.88 -35.29 0.64
CA SER A 423 19.93 -36.27 0.98
C SER A 423 21.18 -35.54 1.44
N LEU A 424 21.82 -36.06 2.50
CA LEU A 424 23.03 -35.47 3.08
C LEU A 424 24.16 -36.49 3.02
N ALA A 425 25.40 -36.03 2.86
CA ALA A 425 26.59 -36.82 3.13
C ALA A 425 27.31 -36.25 4.35
N LEU A 426 27.68 -37.13 5.28
CA LEU A 426 28.43 -36.79 6.49
C LEU A 426 29.85 -37.34 6.38
N ASN A 427 30.80 -36.58 6.88
CA ASN A 427 32.14 -37.05 7.18
C ASN A 427 32.35 -37.02 8.70
N ALA A 428 32.68 -38.17 9.27
CA ALA A 428 33.28 -38.23 10.61
C ALA A 428 34.80 -38.27 10.47
N ALA A 429 35.49 -37.44 11.23
CA ALA A 429 36.94 -37.53 11.43
C ALA A 429 37.24 -37.65 12.91
N GLY A 430 38.06 -38.63 13.29
CA GLY A 430 38.50 -38.86 14.67
C GLY A 430 40.00 -38.70 14.80
N VAL A 431 40.46 -38.07 15.89
CA VAL A 431 41.87 -38.06 16.31
C VAL A 431 41.99 -38.83 17.63
N ASN A 432 42.95 -39.75 17.71
CA ASN A 432 43.29 -40.45 18.94
C ASN A 432 44.55 -39.82 19.55
N ASP A 433 44.36 -39.07 20.64
CA ASP A 433 45.44 -38.41 21.37
C ASP A 433 46.01 -39.28 22.50
N ASN A 434 45.46 -40.48 22.71
CA ASN A 434 45.62 -41.22 23.96
C ASN A 434 46.79 -42.22 23.98
N THR A 435 47.92 -41.89 23.35
CA THR A 435 49.12 -42.72 23.45
C THR A 435 50.34 -41.89 23.80
N SER A 436 50.88 -42.10 25.01
CA SER A 436 52.09 -41.50 25.57
C SER A 436 53.39 -41.83 24.81
N SER A 437 53.34 -42.35 23.57
CA SER A 437 54.53 -42.71 22.77
C SER A 437 54.31 -42.87 21.26
N ALA A 438 53.11 -42.59 20.70
CA ALA A 438 52.89 -42.68 19.24
C ALA A 438 52.29 -41.38 18.68
N ALA A 439 52.64 -41.07 17.43
CA ALA A 439 52.10 -39.93 16.70
C ALA A 439 50.56 -40.03 16.60
N PRO A 440 49.82 -38.91 16.67
CA PRO A 440 48.37 -38.90 16.51
C PRO A 440 47.95 -39.65 15.24
N ARG A 441 46.93 -40.50 15.36
CA ARG A 441 46.33 -41.19 14.21
C ARG A 441 44.97 -40.58 13.91
N THR A 442 44.76 -40.22 12.65
CA THR A 442 43.49 -39.73 12.14
C THR A 442 42.78 -40.86 11.39
N VAL A 443 41.49 -41.02 11.65
CA VAL A 443 40.61 -41.89 10.87
C VAL A 443 39.45 -41.05 10.37
N SER A 444 39.03 -41.25 9.12
CA SER A 444 37.88 -40.56 8.54
C SER A 444 36.95 -41.53 7.83
N LEU A 445 35.65 -41.25 7.88
CA LEU A 445 34.61 -42.10 7.31
C LEU A 445 33.48 -41.24 6.73
N ASP A 446 33.21 -41.44 5.45
CA ASP A 446 32.09 -40.82 4.74
C ASP A 446 30.86 -41.71 4.78
N THR A 447 29.69 -41.12 4.94
CA THR A 447 28.44 -41.88 5.01
C THR A 447 27.27 -41.08 4.45
N PRO A 448 26.50 -41.65 3.50
CA PRO A 448 25.24 -41.06 3.07
C PRO A 448 24.17 -41.20 4.16
N VAL A 449 23.45 -40.12 4.43
CA VAL A 449 22.25 -40.12 5.26
C VAL A 449 21.07 -40.54 4.40
N PRO A 450 20.17 -41.43 4.87
CA PRO A 450 18.92 -41.71 4.18
C PRO A 450 18.18 -40.43 3.83
N ALA A 451 17.66 -40.36 2.60
CA ALA A 451 16.90 -39.20 2.17
C ALA A 451 15.67 -39.02 3.05
N PHE A 452 15.27 -37.76 3.27
CA PHE A 452 14.06 -37.43 4.01
C PHE A 452 13.25 -36.36 3.30
N ASP A 453 11.92 -36.48 3.46
CA ASP A 453 10.99 -35.61 2.78
C ASP A 453 10.54 -34.44 3.67
N LEU A 454 10.41 -33.28 3.05
CA LEU A 454 9.94 -32.02 3.62
C LEU A 454 8.72 -31.58 2.83
N THR A 455 7.61 -31.37 3.54
CA THR A 455 6.37 -30.86 2.94
C THR A 455 6.00 -29.52 3.56
N PHE A 456 6.00 -28.48 2.73
CA PHE A 456 5.48 -27.16 3.03
C PHE A 456 4.01 -27.12 2.59
N LYS A 457 3.09 -26.93 3.53
CA LYS A 457 1.65 -26.91 3.23
C LYS A 457 1.25 -25.66 2.43
N LYS A 458 0.35 -25.80 1.47
CA LYS A 458 -0.29 -24.64 0.81
C LYS A 458 -1.21 -23.93 1.81
N LYS A 459 -1.14 -22.60 1.87
CA LYS A 459 -1.92 -21.72 2.75
C LYS A 459 -3.30 -21.42 2.19
#